data_AF-A0A536IIZ9-F1
#
_entry.id   AF-A0A536IIZ9-F1
#
_cell.length_a   1.000
_cell.length_b   1.000
_cell.length_c   1.000
_cell.angle_alpha   90.00
_cell.angle_beta   90.00
_cell.angle_gamma   90.00
#
_symmetry.space_group_name_H-M   'P 1'
#
loop_
_entity.id
_entity.type
_entity.pdbx_description
1 polymer ?
#
loop_
_entity_poly.entity_id
_entity_poly.type
_entity_poly.pdbx_seq_one_letter_code
_entity_poly.pdbx_strand_id
1 'polypeptide(L)'
;MPGGVASMVAIADGAASLYLSTGGAVIGGHAHENVRAAVRRFLVTLERSLEVFAVATTFAPPTAGKVSFTVRSYEADLAAEAPESDLAAGGHRLSAAFLGGHDVLTELRLVAQGTSKRS
;
A
#
# COMPACT_ATOMS: atom_id res chain seq x y z
N MET A 1 -16.93 -9.12 -15.18
CA MET A 1 -15.92 -8.05 -15.33
C MET A 1 -14.68 -8.51 -14.59
N PRO A 2 -13.47 -8.44 -15.16
CA PRO A 2 -12.29 -8.75 -14.35
C PRO A 2 -12.17 -7.66 -13.28
N GLY A 3 -11.86 -8.08 -12.05
CA GLY A 3 -12.00 -7.30 -10.82
C GLY A 3 -11.28 -5.96 -10.83
N GLY A 4 -11.80 -5.02 -10.03
CA GLY A 4 -11.19 -3.71 -9.84
C GLY A 4 -9.81 -3.79 -9.18
N VAL A 5 -8.96 -2.81 -9.47
CA VAL A 5 -7.66 -2.63 -8.83
C VAL A 5 -7.79 -1.58 -7.73
N ALA A 6 -7.25 -1.88 -6.55
CA ALA A 6 -7.09 -0.93 -5.47
C ALA A 6 -5.60 -0.56 -5.33
N SER A 7 -5.29 0.73 -5.43
CA SER A 7 -3.93 1.24 -5.34
C SER A 7 -3.80 2.11 -4.09
N MET A 8 -2.95 1.70 -3.16
CA MET A 8 -2.57 2.52 -2.01
C MET A 8 -1.24 3.21 -2.29
N VAL A 9 -1.18 4.51 -2.05
CA VAL A 9 0.05 5.30 -2.10
C VAL A 9 0.39 5.74 -0.69
N ALA A 10 1.61 5.48 -0.25
CA ALA A 10 2.16 5.91 1.03
C ALA A 10 3.43 6.72 0.79
N ILE A 11 3.57 7.85 1.48
CA ILE A 11 4.67 8.81 1.29
C ILE A 11 5.48 8.93 2.59
N ALA A 12 6.77 9.24 2.47
CA ALA A 12 7.71 9.35 3.59
C ALA A 12 7.30 10.37 4.68
N ASP A 13 6.47 11.37 4.35
CA ASP A 13 5.92 12.32 5.32
C ASP A 13 4.80 11.72 6.19
N GLY A 14 4.42 10.46 5.96
CA GLY A 14 3.36 9.76 6.67
C GLY A 14 1.99 9.88 6.02
N ALA A 15 1.88 10.55 4.87
CA ALA A 15 0.62 10.62 4.13
C ALA A 15 0.32 9.28 3.44
N ALA A 16 -0.97 8.94 3.37
CA ALA A 16 -1.43 7.85 2.52
C ALA A 16 -2.78 8.17 1.87
N SER A 17 -3.00 7.59 0.69
CA SER A 17 -4.21 7.70 -0.11
C SER A 17 -4.55 6.34 -0.74
N LEU A 18 -5.84 6.07 -0.95
CA LEU A 18 -6.34 4.87 -1.62
C LEU A 18 -7.13 5.27 -2.86
N TYR A 19 -6.88 4.60 -3.98
CA TYR A 19 -7.57 4.80 -5.26
C TYR A 19 -8.17 3.48 -5.74
N LEU A 20 -9.41 3.49 -6.20
CA LEU A 20 -10.07 2.32 -6.77
C LEU A 20 -10.30 2.53 -8.27
N SER A 21 -9.93 1.55 -9.10
CA SER A 21 -10.13 1.62 -10.55
C SER A 21 -11.61 1.64 -10.96
N THR A 22 -12.49 1.18 -10.08
CA THR A 22 -13.95 1.22 -10.25
C THR A 22 -14.57 2.55 -9.82
N GLY A 23 -13.74 3.53 -9.44
CA GLY A 23 -14.15 4.81 -8.89
C GLY A 23 -14.15 4.82 -7.37
N GLY A 24 -13.97 6.02 -6.81
CA GLY A 24 -13.80 6.26 -5.38
C GLY A 24 -12.32 6.41 -4.99
N ALA A 25 -12.08 7.27 -4.00
CA ALA A 25 -10.78 7.45 -3.39
C ALA A 25 -10.94 7.81 -1.92
N VAL A 26 -9.97 7.40 -1.10
CA VAL A 26 -9.82 7.92 0.27
C VAL A 26 -8.58 8.80 0.28
N ILE A 27 -8.80 10.09 0.51
CA ILE A 27 -7.75 11.12 0.53
C ILE A 27 -7.83 11.84 1.89
N GLY A 28 -6.69 12.23 2.45
CA GLY A 28 -6.63 13.00 3.69
C GLY A 28 -6.03 12.27 4.89
N GLY A 29 -5.40 11.11 4.68
CA GLY A 29 -4.71 10.38 5.75
C GLY A 29 -3.65 11.21 6.49
N HIS A 30 -3.03 12.18 5.80
CA HIS A 30 -1.95 13.01 6.36
C HIS A 30 -2.33 13.79 7.62
N ALA A 31 -3.61 14.16 7.79
CA ALA A 31 -4.08 14.97 8.90
C ALA A 31 -4.12 14.21 10.24
N HIS A 32 -4.04 12.87 10.19
CA HIS A 32 -4.30 12.01 11.34
C HIS A 32 -3.04 11.25 11.79
N GLU A 33 -2.67 11.38 13.06
CA GLU A 33 -1.42 10.80 13.60
C GLU A 33 -1.40 9.27 13.57
N ASN A 34 -2.55 8.62 13.75
CA ASN A 34 -2.69 7.16 13.62
C ASN A 34 -2.31 6.67 12.22
N VAL A 35 -2.75 7.37 11.18
CA VAL A 35 -2.37 7.04 9.78
C VAL A 35 -0.87 7.28 9.58
N ARG A 36 -0.33 8.42 10.04
CA ARG A 36 1.11 8.71 9.93
C ARG A 36 1.97 7.64 10.62
N ALA A 37 1.55 7.20 11.81
CA ALA A 37 2.24 6.15 12.56
C ALA A 37 2.20 4.80 11.82
N ALA A 38 1.05 4.43 11.26
CA ALA A 38 0.93 3.21 10.45
C ALA A 38 1.81 3.28 9.19
N VAL A 39 1.80 4.42 8.47
CA VAL A 39 2.64 4.61 7.27
C VAL A 39 4.13 4.49 7.61
N ARG A 40 4.60 5.12 8.67
CA ARG A 40 6.02 5.00 9.07
C ARG A 40 6.42 3.55 9.38
N ARG A 41 5.56 2.78 10.06
CA ARG A 41 5.81 1.35 10.34
C ARG A 41 5.81 0.52 9.05
N PHE A 42 4.88 0.80 8.15
CA PHE A 42 4.83 0.17 6.84
C PHE A 42 6.11 0.44 6.04
N LEU A 43 6.57 1.68 5.94
CA LEU A 43 7.78 2.05 5.22
C LEU A 43 9.04 1.36 5.79
N VAL A 44 9.20 1.34 7.12
CA VAL A 44 10.31 0.60 7.77
C VAL A 44 10.26 -0.90 7.46
N THR A 45 9.07 -1.47 7.36
CA THR A 45 8.90 -2.89 7.02
C THR A 45 9.24 -3.15 5.55
N LEU A 46 8.80 -2.26 4.66
CA LEU A 46 9.06 -2.33 3.23
C LEU A 46 10.56 -2.20 2.91
N GLU A 47 11.26 -1.28 3.59
CA GLU A 47 12.71 -1.09 3.48
C GLU A 47 13.49 -2.38 3.77
N ARG A 48 13.05 -3.17 4.76
CA ARG A 48 13.68 -4.45 5.10
C ARG A 48 13.49 -5.53 4.03
N SER A 49 12.50 -5.36 3.15
CA SER A 49 12.20 -6.28 2.07
C SER A 49 12.77 -5.84 0.73
N LEU A 50 13.51 -4.73 0.64
CA LEU A 50 14.01 -4.19 -0.64
C LEU A 50 14.92 -5.15 -1.42
N GLU A 51 15.55 -6.11 -0.74
CA GLU A 51 16.39 -7.14 -1.36
C GLU A 51 15.68 -8.04 -2.38
N VAL A 52 14.34 -8.14 -2.31
CA VAL A 52 13.55 -8.92 -3.29
C VAL A 52 12.96 -8.08 -4.42
N PHE A 53 13.24 -6.78 -4.44
CA PHE A 53 12.77 -5.89 -5.50
C PHE A 53 13.75 -5.84 -6.66
N ALA A 54 13.22 -5.67 -7.86
CA ALA A 54 14.00 -5.41 -9.06
C ALA A 54 13.80 -3.96 -9.52
N VAL A 55 14.80 -3.39 -10.19
CA VAL A 55 14.65 -2.09 -10.87
C VAL A 55 13.54 -2.19 -11.90
N ALA A 56 12.62 -1.23 -11.85
CA ALA A 56 11.44 -1.18 -12.71
C ALA A 56 11.40 0.12 -13.50
N THR A 57 11.14 -0.01 -14.80
CA THR A 57 10.92 1.13 -15.72
C THR A 57 9.50 1.17 -16.26
N THR A 58 8.67 0.18 -15.91
CA THR A 58 7.27 0.05 -16.32
C THR A 58 6.40 -0.33 -15.12
N PHE A 59 5.21 0.26 -15.04
CA PHE A 59 4.27 0.07 -13.93
C PHE A 59 2.89 -0.32 -14.47
N ALA A 60 2.75 -1.59 -14.83
CA ALA A 60 1.45 -2.15 -15.18
C ALA A 60 0.65 -2.46 -13.90
N PRO A 61 -0.70 -2.44 -13.95
CA PRO A 61 -1.52 -2.99 -12.89
C PRO A 61 -1.13 -4.44 -12.56
N PRO A 62 -1.30 -4.89 -11.31
CA PRO A 62 -0.97 -6.26 -10.92
C PRO A 62 -1.76 -7.27 -11.75
N THR A 63 -1.15 -8.42 -11.99
CA THR A 63 -1.88 -9.56 -12.55
C THR A 63 -3.00 -9.98 -11.58
N ALA A 64 -4.13 -10.47 -12.09
CA ALA A 64 -5.24 -10.91 -11.24
C ALA A 64 -4.78 -11.93 -10.17
N GLY A 65 -5.19 -11.71 -8.91
CA GLY A 65 -4.80 -12.54 -7.76
C GLY A 65 -3.41 -12.26 -7.21
N LYS A 66 -2.74 -11.21 -7.67
CA LYS A 66 -1.43 -10.79 -7.18
C LYS A 66 -1.46 -9.37 -6.64
N VAL A 67 -0.43 -9.06 -5.87
CA VAL A 67 -0.17 -7.72 -5.33
C VAL A 67 1.19 -7.26 -5.86
N SER A 68 1.21 -6.06 -6.42
CA SER A 68 2.43 -5.39 -6.84
C SER A 68 2.80 -4.30 -5.84
N PHE A 69 4.05 -4.31 -5.41
CA PHE A 69 4.67 -3.27 -4.60
C PHE A 69 5.59 -2.47 -5.50
N THR A 70 5.42 -1.14 -5.49
CA THR A 70 6.31 -0.21 -6.18
C THR A 70 6.91 0.74 -5.15
N VAL A 71 8.23 0.86 -5.15
CA VAL A 71 8.97 1.77 -4.28
C VAL A 71 9.70 2.77 -5.15
N ARG A 72 9.45 4.06 -4.92
CA ARG A 72 10.21 5.14 -5.53
C ARG A 72 11.33 5.57 -4.59
N SER A 73 12.57 5.31 -4.98
CA SER A 73 13.76 5.81 -4.30
C SER A 73 14.39 6.97 -5.07
N TYR A 74 15.44 7.59 -4.52
CA TYR A 74 16.18 8.65 -5.21
C TYR A 74 16.97 8.14 -6.41
N GLU A 75 17.38 6.86 -6.42
CA GLU A 75 18.27 6.29 -7.43
C GLU A 75 17.50 5.56 -8.54
N ALA A 76 16.46 4.82 -8.15
CA ALA A 76 15.64 4.06 -9.07
C ALA A 76 14.23 3.81 -8.52
N ASP A 77 13.30 3.57 -9.43
CA ASP A 77 12.04 2.94 -9.08
C ASP A 77 12.24 1.42 -9.02
N LEU A 78 11.67 0.79 -8.00
CA LEU A 78 11.78 -0.62 -7.70
C LEU A 78 10.40 -1.26 -7.70
N ALA A 79 10.27 -2.49 -8.20
CA ALA A 79 9.02 -3.23 -8.14
C ALA A 79 9.22 -4.69 -7.74
N ALA A 80 8.21 -5.24 -7.07
CA ALA A 80 8.06 -6.65 -6.78
C ALA A 80 6.59 -7.05 -6.87
N GLU A 81 6.30 -8.25 -7.37
CA GLU A 81 4.94 -8.79 -7.48
C GLU A 81 4.91 -10.19 -6.86
N ALA A 82 3.88 -10.49 -6.07
CA ALA A 82 3.68 -11.82 -5.50
C ALA A 82 2.18 -12.21 -5.45
N PRO A 83 1.86 -13.51 -5.46
CA PRO A 83 0.48 -13.98 -5.25
C PRO A 83 -0.07 -13.50 -3.90
N GLU A 84 -1.29 -12.97 -3.90
CA GLU A 84 -1.93 -12.48 -2.68
C GLU A 84 -2.08 -13.60 -1.64
N SER A 85 -2.38 -14.82 -2.09
CA SER A 85 -2.47 -16.01 -1.24
C SER A 85 -1.20 -16.27 -0.43
N ASP A 86 -0.04 -16.11 -1.07
CA ASP A 86 1.25 -16.42 -0.48
C ASP A 86 1.67 -15.33 0.51
N LEU A 87 1.33 -14.08 0.18
CA LEU A 87 1.51 -12.94 1.07
C LEU A 87 0.64 -13.09 2.32
N ALA A 88 -0.63 -13.42 2.16
CA ALA A 88 -1.59 -13.62 3.24
C ALA A 88 -1.25 -14.83 4.13
N ALA A 89 -0.64 -15.88 3.58
CA ALA A 89 -0.19 -17.05 4.33
C ALA A 89 1.00 -16.75 5.28
N GLY A 90 1.71 -15.63 5.09
CA GLY A 90 2.77 -15.18 5.99
C GLY A 90 4.17 -15.76 5.71
N GLY A 91 4.31 -16.67 4.74
CA GLY A 91 5.58 -17.34 4.42
C GLY A 91 6.48 -16.60 3.43
N HIS A 92 6.00 -15.51 2.82
CA HIS A 92 6.72 -14.78 1.79
C HIS A 92 7.53 -13.60 2.38
N ARG A 93 8.66 -13.23 1.77
CA ARG A 93 9.49 -12.09 2.24
C ARG A 93 8.77 -10.73 2.21
N LEU A 94 7.72 -10.62 1.40
CA LEU A 94 6.84 -9.45 1.33
C LEU A 94 5.60 -9.56 2.22
N SER A 95 5.39 -10.68 2.92
CA SER A 95 4.20 -10.86 3.79
C SER A 95 4.12 -9.79 4.87
N ALA A 96 5.26 -9.42 5.48
CA ALA A 96 5.28 -8.36 6.49
C ALA A 96 4.88 -7.00 5.90
N ALA A 97 5.36 -6.67 4.69
CA ALA A 97 4.99 -5.44 4.00
C ALA A 97 3.50 -5.46 3.59
N PHE A 98 3.00 -6.60 3.12
CA PHE A 98 1.59 -6.80 2.78
C PHE A 98 0.68 -6.53 3.98
N LEU A 99 0.99 -7.11 5.14
CA LEU A 99 0.23 -6.90 6.38
C LEU A 99 0.34 -5.45 6.86
N GLY A 100 1.54 -4.87 6.87
CA GLY A 100 1.72 -3.46 7.22
C GLY A 100 0.95 -2.50 6.31
N GLY A 101 0.80 -2.85 5.04
CA GLY A 101 -0.07 -2.09 4.11
C GLY A 101 -1.56 -2.19 4.49
N HIS A 102 -2.03 -3.36 4.94
CA HIS A 102 -3.40 -3.54 5.43
C HIS A 102 -3.67 -2.74 6.71
N ASP A 103 -2.68 -2.57 7.58
CA ASP A 103 -2.79 -1.70 8.75
C ASP A 103 -3.02 -0.24 8.32
N VAL A 104 -2.27 0.24 7.33
CA VAL A 104 -2.46 1.60 6.76
C VAL A 104 -3.86 1.74 6.17
N LEU A 105 -4.32 0.77 5.38
CA LEU A 105 -5.67 0.75 4.80
C LEU A 105 -6.76 0.78 5.87
N THR A 106 -6.54 0.06 6.97
CA THR A 106 -7.47 0.01 8.12
C THR A 106 -7.58 1.39 8.76
N GLU A 107 -6.45 2.02 9.08
CA GLU A 107 -6.45 3.36 9.67
C GLU A 107 -7.09 4.38 8.73
N LEU A 108 -6.74 4.37 7.44
CA LEU A 108 -7.35 5.24 6.42
C LEU A 108 -8.88 5.10 6.36
N ARG A 109 -9.38 3.86 6.43
CA ARG A 109 -10.82 3.59 6.43
C ARG A 109 -11.51 4.15 7.67
N LEU A 110 -10.90 4.00 8.85
CA LEU A 110 -11.47 4.48 10.11
C LEU A 110 -11.62 6.00 10.10
N VAL A 111 -10.62 6.76 9.62
CA VAL A 111 -10.74 8.21 9.52
C VAL A 111 -11.71 8.67 8.43
N ALA A 112 -11.80 7.98 7.30
CA ALA A 112 -12.80 8.28 6.27
C ALA A 112 -14.25 8.14 6.80
N GLN A 113 -14.52 7.08 7.58
CA GLN A 113 -15.82 6.85 8.19
C GLN A 113 -16.12 7.82 9.35
N GLY A 114 -15.10 8.17 10.14
CA GLY A 114 -15.23 9.14 11.23
C GLY A 114 -15.60 10.55 10.74
N THR A 115 -15.06 10.96 9.59
CA THR A 115 -15.40 12.24 8.94
C THR A 115 -16.83 12.25 8.40
N SER A 116 -17.32 11.11 7.87
CA SER A 116 -18.68 11.01 7.33
C SER A 116 -19.80 11.10 8.39
N LYS A 117 -19.52 10.92 9.69
CA LYS A 117 -20.52 11.01 10.77
C LYS A 117 -20.67 12.43 11.36
N ARG A 118 -19.90 13.41 10.89
CA ARG A 118 -19.92 14.80 11.40
C ARG A 118 -20.57 15.81 10.43
N SER A 119 -21.30 15.33 9.43
CA SER A 119 -22.03 16.16 8.45
C SER A 119 -23.53 16.17 8.72
#